data_AF-A0A2K9IZR5-F1
#
_entry.id   AF-A0A2K9IZR5-F1
#
_cell.length_a   1.000
_cell.length_b   1.000
_cell.length_c   1.000
_cell.angle_alpha   90.00
_cell.angle_beta   90.00
_cell.angle_gamma   90.00
#
_symmetry.space_group_name_H-M   'P 1'
#
loop_
_entity.id
_entity.type
_entity.pdbx_description
1 polymer ?
#
loop_
_entity_poly.entity_id
_entity_poly.type
_entity_poly.pdbx_seq_one_letter_code
_entity_poly.pdbx_strand_id
1 'polypeptide(L)'
;MNLEEHFLPKDISHASKEYMCAIDLAERTVNAMCNAKYDDAEMLARDFLKSVGVLNEMSSHKYNQDKFYATVQDLTNRNINVQAIQRQYK
;
A
#
# COMPACT_ATOMS: atom_id res chain seq x y z
N MET A 1 -9.98 -8.90 4.18
CA MET A 1 -9.26 -7.70 4.66
C MET A 1 -10.20 -6.51 4.59
N ASN A 2 -10.24 -5.63 5.60
CA ASN A 2 -11.03 -4.40 5.52
C ASN A 2 -10.19 -3.29 4.86
N LEU A 3 -10.41 -3.04 3.56
CA LEU A 3 -9.57 -2.11 2.78
C LEU A 3 -9.66 -0.66 3.29
N GLU A 4 -10.79 -0.27 3.85
CA GLU A 4 -11.05 1.11 4.31
C GLU A 4 -10.17 1.51 5.50
N GLU A 5 -9.76 0.54 6.31
CA GLU A 5 -8.87 0.75 7.46
C GLU A 5 -7.41 0.98 7.04
N HIS A 6 -7.01 0.47 5.87
CA HIS A 6 -5.61 0.42 5.46
C HIS A 6 -5.26 1.33 4.29
N PHE A 7 -6.25 1.76 3.50
CA PHE A 7 -6.06 2.58 2.31
C PHE A 7 -6.90 3.86 2.34
N LEU A 8 -6.49 4.87 1.57
CA LEU A 8 -7.30 6.07 1.35
C LEU A 8 -8.46 5.74 0.40
N PRO A 9 -9.62 6.42 0.50
CA PRO A 9 -10.79 6.14 -0.34
C PRO A 9 -10.49 6.15 -1.85
N LYS A 10 -9.63 7.07 -2.29
CA LYS A 10 -9.18 7.18 -3.69
C LYS A 10 -8.38 5.96 -4.19
N ASP A 11 -7.72 5.26 -3.27
CA ASP A 11 -6.80 4.17 -3.57
C ASP A 11 -7.47 2.78 -3.40
N ILE A 12 -8.64 2.70 -2.76
CA ILE A 12 -9.34 1.43 -2.48
C ILE A 12 -9.54 0.56 -3.73
N SER A 13 -9.94 1.17 -4.85
CA SER A 13 -10.18 0.42 -6.09
C SER A 13 -8.88 -0.19 -6.63
N HIS A 14 -7.77 0.55 -6.55
CA HIS A 14 -6.46 0.05 -6.99
C HIS A 14 -5.90 -0.99 -6.02
N ALA A 15 -5.96 -0.72 -4.71
CA ALA A 15 -5.56 -1.66 -3.66
C ALA A 15 -6.31 -2.99 -3.76
N SER A 16 -7.61 -2.96 -4.07
CA SER A 16 -8.40 -4.19 -4.29
C SER A 16 -7.85 -5.02 -5.46
N LYS A 17 -7.50 -4.37 -6.58
CA LYS A 17 -6.93 -5.05 -7.76
C LYS A 17 -5.55 -5.65 -7.45
N GLU A 18 -4.67 -4.86 -6.82
CA GLU A 18 -3.32 -5.35 -6.45
C GLU A 18 -3.39 -6.48 -5.43
N TYR A 19 -4.31 -6.41 -4.47
CA TYR A 19 -4.52 -7.48 -3.51
C TYR A 19 -4.94 -8.78 -4.20
N MET A 20 -5.94 -8.72 -5.08
CA MET A 20 -6.38 -9.90 -5.83
C MET A 20 -5.26 -10.44 -6.74
N CYS A 21 -4.50 -9.57 -7.38
CA CYS A 21 -3.36 -9.94 -8.21
C CYS A 21 -2.26 -10.62 -7.39
N ALA A 22 -1.92 -10.09 -6.22
CA ALA A 22 -0.93 -10.69 -5.33
C ALA A 22 -1.34 -12.10 -4.87
N ILE A 23 -2.62 -12.31 -4.54
CA ILE A 23 -3.13 -13.64 -4.17
C ILE A 23 -3.02 -14.63 -5.33
N ASP A 24 -3.45 -14.25 -6.54
CA ASP A 24 -3.32 -15.09 -7.75
C ASP A 24 -1.86 -15.47 -8.04
N LEU A 25 -0.96 -14.48 -7.99
CA LEU A 25 0.46 -14.70 -8.24
C LEU A 25 1.10 -15.61 -7.19
N ALA A 26 0.71 -15.46 -5.91
CA ALA A 26 1.20 -16.32 -4.84
C ALA A 26 0.76 -17.78 -5.04
N GLU A 27 -0.51 -18.01 -5.37
CA GLU A 27 -1.03 -19.35 -5.66
C GLU A 27 -0.30 -20.00 -6.85
N ARG A 28 -0.13 -19.24 -7.93
CA ARG A 28 0.57 -19.72 -9.13
C ARG A 28 2.05 -20.00 -8.87
N THR A 29 2.70 -19.19 -8.02
CA THR A 29 4.08 -19.43 -7.58
C THR A 29 4.20 -20.77 -6.88
N VAL A 30 3.32 -21.05 -5.90
CA VAL A 30 3.31 -22.32 -5.17
C VAL A 30 3.05 -23.49 -6.13
N ASN A 31 2.09 -23.36 -7.03
CA ASN A 31 1.81 -24.38 -8.04
C ASN A 31 3.01 -24.66 -8.95
N ALA A 32 3.75 -23.64 -9.38
CA ALA A 32 4.97 -23.82 -10.18
C ALA A 32 6.06 -24.56 -9.39
N MET A 33 6.25 -24.24 -8.10
CA MET A 33 7.18 -24.94 -7.21
C MET A 33 6.82 -26.42 -7.05
N CYS A 34 5.54 -26.74 -6.83
CA CYS A 34 5.06 -28.12 -6.71
C CYS A 34 5.32 -28.96 -7.97
N ASN A 35 5.39 -28.31 -9.15
CA ASN A 35 5.67 -28.95 -10.43
C ASN A 35 7.15 -28.86 -10.83
N ALA A 36 8.05 -28.47 -9.91
CA ALA A 36 9.48 -28.27 -10.15
C ALA A 36 9.82 -27.29 -11.29
N LYS A 37 8.90 -26.36 -11.61
CA LYS A 37 9.11 -25.28 -12.58
C LYS A 37 9.68 -24.05 -11.87
N TYR A 38 10.94 -24.14 -11.44
CA TYR A 38 11.54 -23.12 -10.57
C TYR A 38 11.76 -21.77 -11.25
N ASP A 39 12.11 -21.75 -12.55
CA ASP A 39 12.27 -20.51 -13.30
C ASP A 39 10.94 -19.72 -13.37
N ASP A 40 9.84 -20.42 -13.66
CA ASP A 40 8.49 -19.83 -13.65
C ASP A 40 8.10 -19.34 -12.25
N ALA A 41 8.39 -20.14 -11.23
CA ALA A 41 8.10 -19.78 -9.83
C ALA A 41 8.86 -18.51 -9.41
N GLU A 42 10.14 -18.39 -9.78
CA GLU A 42 10.94 -17.20 -9.47
C GLU A 42 10.35 -15.94 -10.13
N MET A 43 9.98 -16.04 -11.40
CA MET A 43 9.37 -14.92 -12.13
C MET A 43 8.04 -14.49 -11.51
N LEU A 44 7.15 -15.45 -11.21
CA LEU A 44 5.87 -15.17 -10.55
C LEU A 44 6.05 -14.58 -9.15
N ALA A 45 7.04 -15.06 -8.38
CA ALA A 45 7.36 -14.52 -7.07
C ALA A 45 7.84 -13.06 -7.13
N ARG A 46 8.62 -12.70 -8.16
CA ARG A 46 9.04 -11.31 -8.39
C ARG A 46 7.86 -10.40 -8.69
N ASP A 47 6.90 -10.86 -9.49
CA ASP A 47 5.69 -10.07 -9.78
C ASP A 47 4.77 -9.97 -8.56
N PHE A 48 4.64 -11.03 -7.78
CA PHE A 48 3.95 -11.00 -6.49
C PHE A 48 4.53 -9.91 -5.57
N LEU A 49 5.86 -9.87 -5.43
CA LEU A 49 6.54 -8.87 -4.61
C LEU A 49 6.30 -7.44 -5.10
N LYS A 50 6.15 -7.22 -6.41
CA LYS A 50 5.79 -5.90 -6.95
C LYS A 50 4.41 -5.47 -6.49
N SER A 51 3.37 -6.31 -6.63
CA SER A 51 2.01 -5.99 -6.18
C SER A 51 1.96 -5.74 -4.66
N VAL A 52 2.68 -6.53 -3.87
CA VAL A 52 2.83 -6.28 -2.43
C VAL A 52 3.52 -4.94 -2.14
N GLY A 53 4.54 -4.57 -2.93
CA GLY A 53 5.21 -3.28 -2.84
C GLY A 53 4.26 -2.10 -3.08
N VAL A 54 3.41 -2.19 -4.10
CA VAL A 54 2.40 -1.16 -4.42
C VAL A 54 1.37 -1.03 -3.30
N LEU A 55 0.90 -2.15 -2.74
CA LEU A 55 0.02 -2.15 -1.57
C LEU A 55 0.69 -1.47 -0.36
N ASN A 56 1.97 -1.77 -0.09
CA ASN A 56 2.69 -1.17 1.02
C ASN A 56 2.86 0.36 0.85
N GLU A 57 3.09 0.83 -0.37
CA GLU A 57 3.16 2.26 -0.67
C GLU A 57 1.82 2.96 -0.40
N MET A 58 0.72 2.44 -0.95
CA MET A 58 -0.61 3.02 -0.72
C MET A 58 -1.01 3.02 0.76
N SER A 59 -0.66 1.95 1.50
CA SER A 59 -0.94 1.89 2.94
C SER A 59 -0.09 2.88 3.73
N SER A 60 1.19 3.03 3.36
CA SER A 60 2.08 4.02 3.97
C SER A 60 1.60 5.45 3.74
N HIS A 61 1.02 5.74 2.58
CA HIS A 61 0.41 7.04 2.30
C HIS A 61 -0.74 7.35 3.26
N LYS A 62 -1.65 6.39 3.50
CA LYS A 62 -2.72 6.57 4.50
C LYS A 62 -2.14 6.82 5.89
N TYR A 63 -1.21 5.96 6.33
CA TYR A 63 -0.59 6.09 7.65
C TYR A 63 0.07 7.46 7.87
N ASN A 64 0.81 7.94 6.87
CA ASN A 64 1.46 9.25 6.94
C ASN A 64 0.44 10.40 6.98
N GLN A 65 -0.65 10.30 6.22
CA GLN A 65 -1.72 11.29 6.21
C GLN A 65 -2.46 11.32 7.56
N ASP A 66 -2.81 10.16 8.11
CA ASP A 66 -3.47 10.05 9.41
C ASP A 66 -2.59 10.60 10.54
N LYS A 67 -1.29 10.27 10.52
CA LYS A 67 -0.31 10.79 11.48
C LYS A 67 -0.15 12.31 11.38
N PHE A 68 -0.15 12.86 10.16
CA PHE A 68 -0.10 14.30 9.94
C PHE A 68 -1.33 14.99 10.55
N TYR A 69 -2.54 14.50 10.25
CA TYR A 69 -3.77 15.08 10.81
C TYR A 69 -3.82 14.99 12.34
N ALA A 70 -3.43 13.84 12.92
CA ALA A 70 -3.36 13.70 14.37
C ALA A 70 -2.40 14.73 15.01
N THR A 71 -1.26 14.98 14.37
CA THR A 71 -0.27 15.97 14.85
C THR A 71 -0.81 17.40 14.75
N VAL A 72 -1.44 17.76 13.62
CA VAL A 72 -2.05 19.08 13.43
C VAL A 72 -3.16 19.32 14.46
N GLN A 73 -3.98 18.30 14.72
CA GLN A 73 -5.05 18.39 15.72
C GLN A 73 -4.49 18.58 17.13
N ASP A 74 -3.46 17.84 17.52
CA ASP A 74 -2.81 18.00 18.84
C ASP A 74 -2.21 19.41 19.03
N LEU A 75 -1.53 19.95 18.01
CA LEU A 75 -1.00 21.32 18.05
C LEU A 75 -2.11 22.37 18.14
N THR A 76 -3.19 22.18 17.39
CA THR A 76 -4.37 23.07 17.43
C THR A 76 -5.01 23.06 18.82
N ASN A 77 -5.15 21.89 19.44
CA ASN A 77 -5.67 21.74 20.80
C ASN A 77 -4.80 22.44 21.85
N ARG A 78 -3.52 22.67 21.56
CA ARG A 78 -2.58 23.43 22.41
C ARG A 78 -2.58 24.94 22.10
N ASN A 79 -3.52 25.43 21.30
CA ASN A 79 -3.58 26.81 20.80
C ASN A 79 -2.33 27.23 20.02
N ILE A 80 -1.60 26.28 19.42
CA ILE A 80 -0.47 26.57 18.54
C ILE A 80 -1.04 26.79 17.14
N ASN A 81 -0.76 27.97 16.55
CA ASN A 81 -1.21 28.29 15.20
C ASN A 81 -0.34 27.54 14.18
N VAL A 82 -0.94 26.60 13.45
CA VAL A 82 -0.26 25.78 12.44
C VAL A 82 -0.79 26.12 11.06
N GLN A 83 0.11 26.33 10.10
CA GLN A 83 -0.23 26.51 8.69
C GLN A 83 0.44 25.42 7.86
N ALA A 84 -0.33 24.75 7.00
CA ALA A 84 0.21 23.80 6.04
C ALA A 84 0.81 24.57 4.85
N ILE A 85 2.11 24.40 4.60
CA ILE A 85 2.80 25.00 3.45
C ILE A 85 3.06 23.91 2.41
N GLN A 86 2.41 23.99 1.25
CA GLN A 86 2.69 23.10 0.13
C GLN A 86 3.83 23.70 -0.71
N ARG A 87 5.01 23.06 -0.69
CA ARG A 87 6.12 23.47 -1.56
C ARG A 87 5.85 22.99 -2.99
N GLN A 88 5.76 23.93 -3.92
CA GLN A 88 5.75 23.61 -5.35
C GLN A 88 7.19 23.47 -5.85
N TYR A 89 7.59 22.26 -6.23
CA TYR A 89 8.81 22.05 -7.01
C TYR A 89 8.43 22.22 -8.48
N LYS A 90 9.08 23.18 -9.17
CA LYS A 90 8.98 23.38 -10.62
C LYS A 90 9.88 22.43 -11.37
#